data_AF-A0A7R9JJF6-F1
#
_entry.id   AF-A0A7R9JJF6-F1
#
_cell.length_a   1.000
_cell.length_b   1.000
_cell.length_c   1.000
_cell.angle_alpha   90.00
_cell.angle_beta   90.00
_cell.angle_gamma   90.00
#
_symmetry.space_group_name_H-M   'P 1'
#
loop_
_entity.id
_entity.type
_entity.pdbx_description
1 polymer ?
#
loop_
_entity_poly.entity_id
_entity_poly.type
_entity_poly.pdbx_seq_one_letter_code
_entity_poly.pdbx_strand_id
1 'polypeptide(L)'
;MPAMDHVNCDKYWWRNALYINTFFTFRERCMGWSWYLSNDTQFYVVGVTILMIAVKHFWFAASTLLVLMLGAWTTTALVTISTNHRPSIQEPFAQYDELYDKPWTRIGPYLVGMSIGYLLYRNNCTISINKVGRF
;
A
#
# COMPACT_ATOMS: atom_id res chain seq x y z
N MET A 1 -10.68 -9.88 -16.12
CA MET A 1 -10.24 -10.28 -17.47
C MET A 1 -8.82 -10.85 -17.34
N PRO A 2 -8.44 -11.94 -18.04
CA PRO A 2 -7.06 -12.44 -17.96
C PRO A 2 -6.09 -11.47 -18.67
N ALA A 3 -4.89 -11.30 -18.13
CA ALA A 3 -3.84 -10.51 -18.78
C ALA A 3 -3.33 -11.25 -20.04
N MET A 4 -3.07 -10.52 -21.12
CA MET A 4 -2.53 -11.09 -22.37
C MET A 4 -1.02 -11.28 -22.26
N ASP A 5 -0.59 -12.17 -21.35
CA ASP A 5 0.81 -12.34 -20.94
C ASP A 5 1.72 -12.69 -22.13
N HIS A 6 1.24 -13.50 -23.07
CA HIS A 6 1.98 -13.90 -24.28
C HIS A 6 2.34 -12.74 -25.23
N VAL A 7 1.66 -11.58 -25.14
CA VAL A 7 1.98 -10.38 -25.93
C VAL A 7 2.68 -9.32 -25.08
N ASN A 8 2.22 -9.17 -23.84
CA ASN A 8 2.68 -8.11 -22.95
C ASN A 8 4.04 -8.42 -22.33
N CYS A 9 4.34 -9.69 -22.04
CA CYS A 9 5.59 -10.04 -21.36
C CYS A 9 6.83 -9.79 -22.21
N ASP A 10 6.80 -10.10 -23.50
CA ASP A 10 7.95 -9.82 -24.38
C ASP A 10 8.28 -8.32 -24.46
N LYS A 11 7.27 -7.45 -24.34
CA LYS A 11 7.42 -5.99 -24.42
C LYS A 11 7.68 -5.31 -23.08
N TYR A 12 7.12 -5.85 -22.00
CA TYR A 12 7.02 -5.16 -20.71
C TYR A 12 7.59 -5.95 -19.52
N TRP A 13 8.29 -7.07 -19.74
CA TRP A 13 8.94 -7.84 -18.66
C TRP A 13 9.82 -6.97 -17.75
N TRP A 14 10.51 -5.98 -18.31
CA TRP A 14 11.40 -5.08 -17.57
C TRP A 14 10.66 -4.24 -16.52
N ARG A 15 9.36 -3.96 -16.73
CA ARG A 15 8.53 -3.24 -15.75
C ARG A 15 8.29 -4.07 -14.48
N ASN A 16 8.20 -5.40 -14.61
CA ASN A 16 8.12 -6.30 -13.47
C ASN A 16 9.47 -6.46 -12.77
N ALA A 17 10.56 -6.52 -13.54
CA ALA A 17 11.91 -6.61 -12.97
C ALA A 17 12.29 -5.37 -12.14
N LEU A 18 11.82 -4.19 -12.55
CA LEU A 18 12.00 -2.93 -11.81
C LEU A 18 10.92 -2.68 -10.75
N TYR A 19 9.96 -3.58 -10.56
CA TYR A 19 8.84 -3.42 -9.62
C TYR A 19 8.00 -2.14 -9.83
N ILE A 20 7.87 -1.68 -11.08
CA ILE A 20 7.08 -0.48 -11.44
C ILE A 20 5.77 -0.83 -12.18
N ASN A 21 5.44 -2.11 -12.29
CA ASN A 21 4.25 -2.57 -13.01
C ASN A 21 2.93 -2.02 -12.44
N THR A 22 2.88 -1.66 -11.16
CA THR A 22 1.69 -1.11 -10.48
C THR A 22 1.27 0.27 -10.99
N PHE A 23 2.17 1.00 -11.67
CA PHE A 23 1.85 2.31 -12.27
C PHE A 23 1.14 2.20 -13.63
N PHE A 24 1.08 1.00 -14.22
CA PHE A 24 0.53 0.79 -15.56
C PHE A 24 -0.81 0.05 -15.51
N THR A 25 -1.63 0.26 -16.55
CA THR A 25 -2.96 -0.34 -16.64
C THR A 25 -2.90 -1.87 -16.68
N PHE A 26 -3.94 -2.55 -16.18
CA PHE A 26 -4.00 -4.03 -16.16
C PHE A 26 -3.79 -4.66 -17.54
N ARG A 27 -4.31 -4.04 -18.60
CA ARG A 27 -4.20 -4.54 -19.98
C ARG A 27 -2.78 -4.53 -20.55
N GLU A 28 -1.87 -3.74 -19.98
CA GLU A 28 -0.47 -3.67 -20.41
C GLU A 28 0.50 -4.39 -19.46
N ARG A 29 -0.01 -4.91 -18.34
CA ARG A 29 0.82 -5.65 -17.39
C ARG A 29 1.19 -7.01 -17.96
N CYS A 30 2.42 -7.41 -17.69
CA CYS A 30 2.90 -8.79 -17.81
C CYS A 30 2.70 -9.46 -16.46
N MET A 31 2.20 -10.70 -16.43
CA MET A 31 1.91 -11.44 -15.20
C MET A 31 1.08 -10.60 -14.23
N GLY A 32 -0.22 -10.45 -14.52
CA GLY A 32 -1.12 -9.58 -13.75
C GLY A 32 -0.90 -9.67 -12.23
N TRP A 33 -0.85 -10.87 -11.67
CA TRP A 33 -0.61 -11.14 -10.24
C TRP A 33 0.67 -10.55 -9.64
N SER A 34 1.69 -10.24 -10.45
CA SER A 34 2.98 -9.68 -9.99
C SER A 34 2.87 -8.25 -9.46
N TRP A 35 1.74 -7.58 -9.62
CA TRP A 35 1.51 -6.22 -9.08
C TRP A 35 1.64 -6.18 -7.55
N TYR A 36 1.23 -7.25 -6.87
CA TYR A 36 1.28 -7.34 -5.41
C TYR A 36 2.74 -7.40 -4.92
N LEU A 37 3.60 -8.14 -5.61
CA LEU A 37 5.01 -8.23 -5.28
C LEU A 37 5.71 -6.87 -5.43
N SER A 38 5.41 -6.15 -6.51
CA SER A 38 5.91 -4.78 -6.71
C SER A 38 5.44 -3.83 -5.62
N ASN A 39 4.17 -3.90 -5.25
CA ASN A 39 3.61 -3.11 -4.16
C ASN A 39 4.36 -3.36 -2.83
N ASP A 40 4.60 -4.62 -2.48
CA ASP A 40 5.30 -4.98 -1.25
C ASP A 40 6.75 -4.47 -1.22
N THR A 41 7.47 -4.56 -2.34
CA THR A 41 8.84 -4.02 -2.41
C THR A 41 8.88 -2.50 -2.30
N GLN A 42 7.94 -1.78 -2.92
CA GLN A 42 7.84 -0.32 -2.81
C GLN A 42 7.56 0.10 -1.36
N PHE A 43 6.64 -0.60 -0.68
CA PHE A 43 6.36 -0.34 0.73
C PHE A 43 7.56 -0.62 1.62
N TYR A 44 8.30 -1.69 1.34
CA TYR A 44 9.54 -2.00 2.05
C TYR A 44 10.57 -0.89 1.92
N VAL A 45 10.83 -0.39 0.71
CA VAL A 45 11.77 0.70 0.47
C VAL A 45 11.35 1.99 1.18
N VAL A 46 10.07 2.37 1.08
CA VAL A 46 9.52 3.54 1.77
C VAL A 46 9.65 3.38 3.29
N GLY A 47 9.31 2.21 3.83
CA GLY A 47 9.34 1.96 5.25
C GLY A 47 10.74 1.99 5.86
N VAL A 48 11.70 1.32 5.22
CA VAL A 48 13.11 1.37 5.64
C VAL A 48 13.64 2.80 5.60
N THR A 49 13.29 3.57 4.57
CA THR A 49 13.68 4.99 4.46
C THR A 49 13.12 5.83 5.60
N ILE A 50 11.82 5.68 5.92
CA ILE A 50 11.19 6.39 7.04
C ILE A 50 11.84 6.02 8.38
N LEU A 51 12.13 4.73 8.59
CA LEU A 51 12.79 4.25 9.81
C LEU A 51 14.22 4.81 9.94
N MET A 52 15.00 4.84 8.85
CA MET A 52 16.33 5.45 8.86
C MET A 52 16.27 6.94 9.23
N ILE A 53 15.29 7.67 8.71
CA ILE A 53 15.10 9.09 9.05
C ILE A 53 14.63 9.24 10.51
N ALA A 54 13.79 8.33 11.02
CA ALA A 54 13.26 8.37 12.38
C ALA A 54 14.36 8.30 13.45
N VAL A 55 15.48 7.62 13.17
CA VAL A 55 16.63 7.53 14.08
C VAL A 55 17.25 8.90 14.35
N LYS A 56 17.36 9.76 13.34
CA LYS A 56 18.02 11.08 13.45
C LYS A 56 17.03 12.24 13.63
N HIS A 57 15.88 12.18 12.97
CA HIS A 57 14.87 13.24 12.91
C HIS A 57 13.47 12.66 13.10
N PHE A 58 13.15 12.24 14.33
CA PHE A 58 11.86 11.62 14.67
C PHE A 58 10.64 12.46 14.24
N TRP A 59 10.65 13.77 14.48
CA TRP A 59 9.54 14.66 14.11
C TRP A 59 9.31 14.72 12.59
N PHE A 60 10.39 14.68 11.80
CA PHE A 60 10.27 14.67 10.34
C PHE A 60 9.70 13.33 9.87
N ALA A 61 10.19 12.21 10.39
CA ALA A 61 9.68 10.89 10.05
C ALA A 61 8.19 10.72 10.44
N ALA A 62 7.80 11.21 11.63
CA ALA A 62 6.41 11.20 12.07
C ALA A 62 5.51 12.07 11.17
N SER A 63 5.99 13.25 10.75
CA SER A 63 5.28 14.10 9.80
C SER A 63 5.12 13.42 8.44
N THR A 64 6.18 12.83 7.88
CA THR A 64 6.12 12.08 6.63
C THR A 64 5.13 10.92 6.71
N LEU A 65 5.15 10.16 7.80
CA LEU A 65 4.23 9.05 8.01
C LEU A 65 2.77 9.51 8.06
N LEU A 66 2.49 10.59 8.80
CA LEU A 66 1.14 11.15 8.92
C LEU A 66 0.64 11.69 7.58
N VAL A 67 1.49 12.38 6.82
CA VAL A 67 1.16 12.86 5.46
C VAL A 67 0.85 11.70 4.53
N LEU A 68 1.64 10.62 4.55
CA LEU A 68 1.39 9.43 3.73
C LEU A 68 0.08 8.74 4.13
N MET A 69 -0.23 8.67 5.43
CA MET A 69 -1.45 8.07 5.93
C MET A 69 -2.70 8.88 5.56
N LEU A 70 -2.65 10.21 5.69
CA LEU A 70 -3.73 11.10 5.25
C LEU A 70 -3.87 11.08 3.72
N GLY A 71 -2.76 11.06 2.98
CA GLY A 71 -2.75 10.91 1.52
C GLY A 71 -3.41 9.61 1.07
N ALA A 72 -3.12 8.50 1.74
CA ALA A 72 -3.75 7.21 1.49
C ALA A 72 -5.27 7.24 1.74
N TRP A 73 -5.71 7.82 2.86
CA TRP A 73 -7.13 7.92 3.19
C TRP A 73 -7.88 8.87 2.26
N THR A 74 -7.30 10.02 1.94
CA THR A 74 -7.92 11.01 1.04
C THR A 74 -8.03 10.47 -0.38
N THR A 75 -6.99 9.83 -0.92
CA THR A 75 -7.06 9.19 -2.24
C THR A 75 -8.09 8.06 -2.27
N THR A 76 -8.17 7.24 -1.22
CA THR A 76 -9.21 6.20 -1.11
C THR A 76 -10.61 6.81 -1.09
N ALA A 77 -10.82 7.87 -0.30
CA ALA A 77 -12.10 8.55 -0.20
C ALA A 77 -12.51 9.23 -1.52
N LEU A 78 -11.58 9.93 -2.18
CA LEU A 78 -11.81 10.58 -3.47
C LEU A 78 -12.15 9.57 -4.55
N VAL A 79 -11.41 8.46 -4.66
CA VAL A 79 -11.70 7.41 -5.65
C VAL A 79 -13.05 6.76 -5.36
N THR A 80 -13.40 6.53 -4.10
CA THR A 80 -14.71 5.96 -3.73
C THR A 80 -15.86 6.87 -4.15
N ILE A 81 -15.70 8.19 -3.95
CA ILE A 81 -16.72 9.19 -4.31
C ILE A 81 -16.80 9.37 -5.83
N SER A 82 -15.66 9.48 -6.53
CA SER A 82 -15.64 9.70 -7.98
C SER A 82 -16.23 8.54 -8.76
N THR A 83 -16.04 7.32 -8.26
CA THR A 83 -16.41 6.08 -8.95
C THR A 83 -17.83 5.61 -8.57
N ASN A 84 -18.57 6.37 -7.73
CA ASN A 84 -19.93 6.03 -7.25
C ASN A 84 -20.06 4.57 -6.81
N HIS A 85 -19.02 4.08 -6.13
CA HIS A 85 -18.85 2.65 -5.91
C HIS A 85 -19.89 2.15 -4.89
N ARG A 86 -20.88 1.40 -5.36
CA ARG A 86 -21.79 0.64 -4.51
C ARG A 86 -21.21 -0.76 -4.36
N PRO A 87 -20.87 -1.22 -3.14
CA PRO A 87 -20.38 -2.59 -2.94
C PRO A 87 -21.49 -3.56 -3.35
N SER A 88 -21.39 -4.07 -4.58
CA SER A 88 -22.33 -5.04 -5.15
C SER A 88 -21.63 -6.40 -5.19
N ILE A 89 -22.27 -7.40 -4.57
CA ILE A 89 -21.78 -8.78 -4.54
C ILE A 89 -21.87 -9.44 -5.93
N GLN A 90 -22.68 -8.89 -6.85
CA GLN A 90 -22.93 -9.47 -8.17
C GLN A 90 -21.81 -9.23 -9.19
N GLU A 91 -21.04 -8.15 -9.09
CA GLU A 91 -19.94 -7.87 -10.02
C GLU A 91 -18.64 -7.53 -9.26
N PRO A 92 -18.02 -8.52 -8.60
CA PRO A 92 -16.80 -8.28 -7.84
C PRO A 92 -15.75 -7.62 -8.73
N PHE A 93 -15.57 -8.09 -9.97
CA PHE A 93 -14.44 -7.75 -10.85
C PHE A 93 -14.61 -6.54 -11.78
N ALA A 94 -15.78 -5.91 -11.85
CA ALA A 94 -16.02 -4.83 -12.82
C ALA A 94 -15.17 -3.56 -12.54
N GLN A 95 -14.75 -3.38 -11.29
CA GLN A 95 -14.00 -2.18 -10.85
C GLN A 95 -12.73 -2.53 -10.03
N TYR A 96 -12.23 -3.77 -10.11
CA TYR A 96 -11.00 -4.22 -9.42
C TYR A 96 -9.77 -3.38 -9.83
N ASP A 97 -9.66 -3.05 -11.12
CA ASP A 97 -8.54 -2.30 -11.69
C ASP A 97 -8.46 -0.86 -11.15
N GLU A 98 -9.60 -0.29 -10.76
CA GLU A 98 -9.69 1.13 -10.41
C GLU A 98 -9.56 1.39 -8.91
N LEU A 99 -9.90 0.42 -8.06
CA LEU A 99 -9.95 0.56 -6.61
C LEU A 99 -9.04 -0.41 -5.84
N TYR A 100 -8.88 -1.66 -6.31
CA TYR A 100 -8.18 -2.72 -5.56
C TYR A 100 -6.68 -2.80 -5.87
N ASP A 101 -6.31 -2.48 -7.10
CA ASP A 101 -4.92 -2.58 -7.58
C ASP A 101 -4.04 -1.40 -7.16
N LYS A 102 -4.67 -0.34 -6.64
CA LYS A 102 -3.96 0.90 -6.38
C LYS A 102 -3.26 0.87 -5.01
N PRO A 103 -1.94 1.13 -4.96
CA PRO A 103 -1.13 0.93 -3.76
C PRO A 103 -1.55 1.84 -2.60
N TRP A 104 -2.17 2.99 -2.88
CA TRP A 104 -2.61 3.94 -1.86
C TRP A 104 -3.69 3.42 -0.91
N THR A 105 -4.47 2.40 -1.27
CA THR A 105 -5.45 1.79 -0.34
C THR A 105 -4.79 0.81 0.64
N ARG A 106 -3.56 0.35 0.34
CA ARG A 106 -2.84 -0.72 1.07
C ARG A 106 -1.70 -0.22 1.95
N ILE A 107 -1.20 0.99 1.70
CA ILE A 107 -0.09 1.55 2.48
C ILE A 107 -0.47 1.87 3.93
N GLY A 108 -1.76 2.16 4.21
CA GLY A 108 -2.24 2.52 5.55
C GLY A 108 -1.94 1.46 6.62
N PRO A 109 -2.42 0.21 6.47
CA PRO A 109 -2.11 -0.89 7.39
C PRO A 109 -0.60 -1.15 7.54
N TYR A 110 0.17 -0.99 6.46
CA TYR A 110 1.62 -1.15 6.47
C TYR A 110 2.31 -0.12 7.39
N LEU A 111 1.93 1.16 7.27
CA LEU A 111 2.46 2.23 8.12
C LEU A 111 2.06 2.07 9.59
N VAL A 112 0.84 1.59 9.87
CA VAL A 112 0.40 1.28 11.23
C VAL A 112 1.24 0.17 11.85
N GLY A 113 1.44 -0.94 11.12
CA GLY A 113 2.30 -2.04 11.56
C GLY A 113 3.73 -1.60 11.85
N MET A 114 4.31 -0.78 10.98
CA MET A 114 5.64 -0.19 11.17
C MET A 114 5.72 0.71 12.40
N SER A 115 4.70 1.56 12.61
CA SER A 115 4.63 2.45 13.77
C SER A 115 4.60 1.65 15.08
N ILE A 116 3.76 0.61 15.14
CA ILE A 116 3.68 -0.28 16.31
C ILE A 116 5.00 -1.01 16.52
N GLY A 117 5.63 -1.53 15.46
CA GLY A 117 6.93 -2.18 15.53
C GLY A 117 8.03 -1.27 16.09
N TYR A 118 8.05 0.00 15.67
CA TYR A 118 8.99 0.99 16.20
C TYR A 118 8.74 1.32 17.69
N LEU A 119 7.48 1.47 18.10
CA LEU A 119 7.12 1.70 19.51
C LEU A 119 7.51 0.51 20.39
N LEU A 120 7.28 -0.71 19.91
CA LEU A 120 7.72 -1.94 20.56
C LEU A 120 9.24 -1.97 20.74
N TYR A 121 10.00 -1.66 19.69
CA TYR A 121 11.45 -1.58 19.75
C TYR A 121 11.93 -0.57 20.81
N ARG A 122 11.30 0.61 20.87
CA ARG A 122 11.61 1.66 21.87
C ARG A 122 11.29 1.25 23.30
N ASN A 123 10.26 0.43 23.50
CA ASN A 123 9.80 -0.02 24.81
C ASN A 123 10.38 -1.38 25.23
N ASN A 124 11.50 -1.82 24.64
CA ASN A 124 12.12 -3.13 24.89
C ASN A 124 11.13 -4.31 24.73
N CYS A 125 10.26 -4.22 23.73
CA CYS A 125 9.19 -5.18 23.44
C CYS A 125 8.18 -5.37 24.59
N THR A 126 8.12 -4.44 25.55
CA THR A 126 7.12 -4.45 26.61
C THR A 126 5.97 -3.51 26.25
N ILE A 127 4.74 -4.03 26.23
CA ILE A 127 3.54 -3.21 26.09
C ILE A 127 2.83 -3.20 27.44
N SER A 128 2.94 -2.10 28.18
CA SER A 128 2.08 -1.88 29.34
C SER A 128 0.73 -1.35 28.86
N ILE A 129 -0.19 -2.26 28.55
CA ILE A 129 -1.58 -1.91 28.27
C ILE A 129 -2.27 -1.75 29.62
N ASN A 130 -2.40 -0.52 30.11
CA ASN A 130 -3.31 -0.26 31.21
C ASN A 130 -4.72 -0.65 30.75
N LYS A 131 -5.37 -1.58 31.46
CA LYS A 131 -6.75 -1.96 31.20
C LYS A 131 -7.62 -0.71 31.31
N VAL A 132 -7.97 -0.12 30.18
CA VAL A 132 -8.98 0.94 30.12
C VAL A 132 -10.32 0.26 30.40
N GLY A 133 -10.90 0.59 31.55
CA GLY A 133 -12.32 0.46 31.86
C GLY A 133 -12.95 -0.91 31.58
N ARG A 134 -12.99 -1.75 32.61
CA ARG A 134 -13.98 -2.81 32.74
C ARG A 134 -15.37 -2.15 32.77
N PHE A 135 -16.09 -2.19 31.65
CA PHE A 135 -17.55 -1.99 31.66
C PHE A 135 -18.23 -3.19 32.32
#